data_AF-A0A537H0I2-F1
#
_entry.id   AF-A0A537H0I2-F1
#
_cell.length_a   1.000
_cell.length_b   1.000
_cell.length_c   1.000
_cell.angle_alpha   90.00
_cell.angle_beta   90.00
_cell.angle_gamma   90.00
#
_symmetry.space_group_name_H-M   'P 1'
#
loop_
_entity.id
_entity.type
_entity.pdbx_description
1 polymer ?
#
loop_
_entity_poly.entity_id
_entity_poly.type
_entity_poly.pdbx_seq_one_letter_code
_entity_poly.pdbx_strand_id
1 'polypeptide(L)'
;MRKIEDRSSKPKFPLRKVSHEERVELGRKIASQIINSYKDAVLAICIYGSVAKKLDRPYSDLEIFCVVNDNLELPSKFYVYDGLLVEIDYFQESKFLGEAAKKGRDWHLGADQFRNRIVLFERDNWLGKLEKVVAGNDRMDFTEELQMLR
;
A
#
# COMPACT_ATOMS: atom_id res chain seq x y z
N MET A 1 28.72 -41.65 -10.48
CA MET A 1 28.98 -40.45 -9.65
C MET A 1 28.19 -39.27 -10.24
N ARG A 2 27.07 -38.90 -9.61
CA ARG A 2 26.32 -37.70 -10.01
C ARG A 2 27.08 -36.49 -9.47
N LYS A 3 27.40 -35.54 -10.36
CA LYS A 3 27.88 -34.21 -9.97
C LYS A 3 26.86 -33.63 -9.00
N ILE A 4 27.32 -33.32 -7.80
CA ILE A 4 26.57 -32.53 -6.84
C ILE A 4 26.42 -31.16 -7.49
N GLU A 5 25.22 -30.86 -7.98
CA GLU A 5 24.87 -29.50 -8.35
C GLU A 5 25.01 -28.64 -7.10
N ASP A 6 25.82 -27.60 -7.25
CA ASP A 6 26.10 -26.59 -6.26
C ASP A 6 24.79 -25.96 -5.78
N ARG A 7 24.28 -26.42 -4.63
CA ARG A 7 23.14 -25.81 -3.93
C ARG A 7 23.58 -24.64 -3.05
N SER A 8 24.70 -24.00 -3.36
CA SER A 8 25.15 -22.77 -2.72
C SER A 8 25.07 -21.59 -3.71
N SER A 9 23.89 -21.00 -3.81
CA SER A 9 23.83 -19.56 -4.08
C SER A 9 22.99 -18.88 -3.01
N LYS A 10 23.61 -18.64 -1.85
CA LYS A 10 23.17 -17.51 -1.04
C LYS A 10 23.16 -16.29 -1.97
N PRO A 11 22.06 -15.54 -2.08
CA PRO A 11 22.02 -14.40 -2.99
C PRO A 11 23.15 -13.44 -2.59
N LYS A 12 23.96 -13.05 -3.57
CA LYS A 12 25.16 -12.21 -3.39
C LYS A 12 24.82 -10.77 -2.96
N PHE A 13 23.53 -10.45 -2.86
CA PHE A 13 22.94 -9.22 -2.32
C PHE A 13 21.64 -9.58 -1.57
N PRO A 14 21.26 -8.84 -0.51
CA PRO A 14 20.05 -9.13 0.26
C PRO A 14 18.76 -8.90 -0.55
N LEU A 15 18.84 -8.20 -1.69
CA LEU A 15 17.71 -7.89 -2.57
C LEU A 15 17.83 -8.60 -3.92
N ARG A 16 16.70 -9.07 -4.45
CA ARG A 16 16.60 -9.70 -5.77
C ARG A 16 15.80 -8.85 -6.75
N LYS A 17 15.93 -9.17 -8.04
CA LYS A 17 15.02 -8.64 -9.05
C LYS A 17 13.67 -9.33 -8.93
N VAL A 18 12.60 -8.54 -8.99
CA VAL A 18 11.22 -9.02 -8.93
C VAL A 18 10.44 -8.37 -10.07
N SER A 19 9.58 -9.14 -10.74
CA SER A 19 8.68 -8.59 -11.76
C SER A 19 7.45 -7.94 -11.15
N HIS A 20 6.74 -7.14 -11.94
CA HIS A 20 5.46 -6.56 -11.55
C HIS A 20 4.44 -7.65 -11.18
N GLU A 21 4.33 -8.69 -12.00
CA GLU A 21 3.40 -9.80 -11.79
C GLU A 21 3.71 -10.57 -10.51
N GLU A 22 5.00 -10.80 -10.21
CA GLU A 22 5.43 -11.43 -8.97
C GLU A 22 5.05 -10.58 -7.74
N ARG A 23 5.21 -9.25 -7.80
CA ARG A 23 4.78 -8.34 -6.72
C ARG A 23 3.28 -8.38 -6.51
N VAL A 24 2.50 -8.29 -7.58
CA VAL A 24 1.03 -8.33 -7.49
C VAL A 24 0.53 -9.66 -6.95
N GLU A 25 1.14 -10.77 -7.37
CA GLU A 25 0.78 -12.11 -6.89
C GLU A 25 1.15 -12.29 -5.41
N LEU A 26 2.30 -11.80 -4.98
CA LEU A 26 2.64 -11.76 -3.55
C LEU A 26 1.65 -10.90 -2.77
N GLY A 27 1.24 -9.75 -3.30
CA GLY A 27 0.23 -8.90 -2.69
C GLY A 27 -1.08 -9.63 -2.45
N ARG A 28 -1.60 -10.39 -3.44
CA ARG A 28 -2.81 -11.22 -3.28
C ARG A 28 -2.66 -12.26 -2.16
N LYS A 29 -1.50 -12.91 -2.05
CA LYS A 29 -1.21 -13.88 -1.00
C LYS A 29 -1.21 -13.23 0.39
N ILE A 30 -0.56 -12.07 0.52
CA ILE A 30 -0.55 -11.27 1.75
C ILE A 30 -1.98 -10.85 2.13
N ALA A 31 -2.74 -10.31 1.17
CA ALA A 31 -4.13 -9.91 1.41
C ALA A 31 -4.99 -11.08 1.91
N SER A 32 -4.83 -12.25 1.31
CA SER A 32 -5.54 -13.47 1.71
C SER A 32 -5.19 -13.88 3.16
N GLN A 33 -3.93 -13.74 3.57
CA GLN A 33 -3.51 -14.00 4.94
C GLN A 33 -4.09 -12.98 5.92
N ILE A 34 -4.07 -11.69 5.59
CA ILE A 34 -4.64 -10.60 6.41
C ILE A 34 -6.14 -10.82 6.62
N ILE A 35 -6.89 -11.10 5.54
CA ILE A 35 -8.34 -11.39 5.61
C ILE A 35 -8.57 -12.61 6.52
N ASN A 36 -7.74 -13.65 6.40
CA ASN A 36 -7.88 -14.83 7.24
C ASN A 36 -7.58 -14.58 8.71
N SER A 37 -6.67 -13.68 9.04
CA SER A 37 -6.32 -13.34 10.42
C SER A 37 -7.33 -12.41 11.09
N TYR A 38 -7.86 -11.43 10.37
CA TYR A 38 -8.63 -10.32 10.96
C TYR A 38 -10.10 -10.26 10.51
N LYS A 39 -10.49 -11.08 9.52
CA LYS A 39 -11.90 -11.36 9.14
C LYS A 39 -12.71 -10.08 8.91
N ASP A 40 -13.71 -9.85 9.75
CA ASP A 40 -14.69 -8.78 9.62
C ASP A 40 -14.12 -7.41 10.00
N ALA A 41 -12.92 -7.37 10.58
CA ALA A 41 -12.26 -6.11 10.88
C ALA A 41 -11.65 -5.44 9.65
N VAL A 42 -11.34 -6.19 8.58
CA VAL A 42 -10.69 -5.67 7.36
C VAL A 42 -11.70 -5.00 6.44
N LEU A 43 -11.53 -3.72 6.13
CA LEU A 43 -12.43 -2.96 5.25
C LEU A 43 -11.90 -2.87 3.82
N ALA A 44 -10.59 -2.70 3.64
CA ALA A 44 -9.95 -2.67 2.32
C ALA A 44 -8.49 -3.09 2.39
N ILE A 45 -7.98 -3.70 1.33
CA ILE A 45 -6.56 -3.99 1.14
C ILE A 45 -6.18 -3.60 -0.27
N CYS A 46 -5.14 -2.79 -0.42
CA CYS A 46 -4.66 -2.31 -1.70
C CYS A 46 -3.14 -2.31 -1.78
N ILE A 47 -2.61 -2.57 -2.96
CA ILE A 47 -1.23 -2.21 -3.31
C ILE A 47 -1.24 -0.75 -3.73
N TYR A 48 -0.27 0.05 -3.27
CA TYR A 48 -0.09 1.44 -3.69
C TYR A 48 1.31 1.68 -4.28
N GLY A 49 1.65 2.95 -4.49
CA GLY A 49 3.00 3.36 -4.89
C GLY A 49 3.39 2.91 -6.30
N SER A 50 4.66 2.55 -6.47
CA SER A 50 5.22 2.30 -7.82
C SER A 50 4.55 1.13 -8.54
N VAL A 51 4.18 0.08 -7.81
CA VAL A 51 3.51 -1.11 -8.34
C VAL A 51 2.13 -0.76 -8.86
N ALA A 52 1.35 0.03 -8.10
CA ALA A 52 0.00 0.43 -8.53
C ALA A 52 -0.01 1.23 -9.84
N LYS A 53 1.09 1.96 -10.11
CA LYS A 53 1.25 2.79 -11.32
C LYS A 53 1.91 2.06 -12.49
N LYS A 54 2.29 0.78 -12.34
CA LYS A 54 3.14 0.04 -13.29
C LYS A 54 4.45 0.76 -13.62
N LEU A 55 4.99 1.47 -12.63
CA LEU A 55 6.28 2.16 -12.70
C LEU A 55 7.34 1.45 -11.85
N ASP A 56 7.00 0.31 -11.26
CA ASP A 56 7.91 -0.50 -10.48
C ASP A 56 9.06 -1.02 -11.35
N ARG A 57 10.26 -0.94 -10.77
CA ARG A 57 11.51 -1.36 -11.39
C ARG A 57 11.96 -2.68 -10.77
N PRO A 58 12.99 -3.35 -11.30
CA PRO A 58 13.42 -4.64 -10.78
C PRO A 58 13.65 -4.71 -9.27
N TYR A 59 14.02 -3.59 -8.62
CA TYR A 59 14.27 -3.50 -7.17
C TYR A 59 13.28 -2.61 -6.41
N SER A 60 12.16 -2.22 -7.02
CA SER A 60 11.07 -1.60 -6.28
C SER A 60 10.58 -2.54 -5.18
N ASP A 61 10.17 -1.96 -4.07
CA ASP A 61 9.47 -2.62 -2.97
C ASP A 61 8.03 -2.98 -3.36
N LEU A 62 7.33 -3.63 -2.43
CA LEU A 62 5.90 -3.88 -2.47
C LEU A 62 5.24 -3.17 -1.29
N GLU A 63 4.48 -2.12 -1.58
CA GLU A 63 3.78 -1.29 -0.61
C GLU A 63 2.29 -1.66 -0.57
N ILE A 64 1.79 -2.07 0.59
CA ILE A 64 0.39 -2.47 0.81
C ILE A 64 -0.17 -1.64 1.95
N PHE A 65 -1.38 -1.09 1.78
CA PHE A 65 -2.15 -0.59 2.91
C PHE A 65 -3.36 -1.51 3.17
N CYS A 66 -3.67 -1.69 4.44
CA CYS A 66 -4.83 -2.38 4.95
C CYS A 66 -5.62 -1.42 5.84
N VAL A 67 -6.87 -1.15 5.48
CA VAL A 67 -7.78 -0.41 6.36
C VAL A 67 -8.59 -1.39 7.18
N VAL A 68 -8.58 -1.18 8.49
CA VAL A 68 -9.38 -1.92 9.47
C VAL A 68 -10.39 -0.99 10.13
N ASN A 69 -11.43 -1.57 10.74
CA ASN A 69 -12.36 -0.79 11.55
C ASN A 69 -11.67 -0.15 12.77
N ASP A 70 -12.30 0.87 13.34
CA ASP A 70 -11.70 1.66 14.44
C ASP A 70 -11.53 0.87 15.75
N ASN A 71 -12.08 -0.35 15.86
CA ASN A 71 -11.92 -1.19 17.05
C ASN A 71 -10.61 -1.99 17.06
N LEU A 72 -9.85 -1.95 15.96
CA LEU A 72 -8.60 -2.68 15.81
C LEU A 72 -7.45 -1.73 15.48
N GLU A 73 -6.40 -1.75 16.30
CA GLU A 73 -5.14 -1.06 16.02
C GLU A 73 -4.04 -2.09 15.81
N LEU A 74 -3.34 -1.99 14.69
CA LEU A 74 -2.25 -2.88 14.30
C LEU A 74 -1.03 -2.03 13.92
N PRO A 75 0.19 -2.45 14.29
CA PRO A 75 1.38 -1.76 13.86
C PRO A 75 1.66 -2.05 12.37
N SER A 76 2.16 -1.05 11.64
CA SER A 76 2.78 -1.25 10.32
C SER A 76 3.92 -2.25 10.40
N LYS A 77 4.14 -2.97 9.30
CA LYS A 77 5.09 -4.08 9.24
C LYS A 77 6.02 -3.93 8.04
N PHE A 78 7.31 -4.17 8.29
CA PHE A 78 8.37 -4.06 7.30
C PHE A 78 9.19 -5.34 7.30
N TYR A 79 9.33 -5.98 6.14
CA TYR A 79 10.06 -7.24 6.01
C TYR A 79 10.90 -7.28 4.74
N VAL A 80 11.94 -8.12 4.77
CA VAL A 80 12.58 -8.64 3.55
C VAL A 80 12.06 -10.06 3.34
N TYR A 81 11.21 -10.27 2.33
CA TYR A 81 10.69 -11.58 1.97
C TYR A 81 11.31 -12.04 0.67
N ASP A 82 12.11 -13.12 0.72
CA ASP A 82 12.77 -13.68 -0.49
C ASP A 82 13.53 -12.61 -1.30
N GLY A 83 14.18 -11.67 -0.62
CA GLY A 83 14.91 -10.57 -1.26
C GLY A 83 14.05 -9.46 -1.86
N LEU A 84 12.76 -9.39 -1.54
CA LEU A 84 11.89 -8.24 -1.81
C LEU A 84 11.61 -7.48 -0.51
N LEU A 85 11.75 -6.16 -0.54
CA LEU A 85 11.26 -5.31 0.55
C LEU A 85 9.73 -5.24 0.49
N VAL A 86 9.07 -5.51 1.60
CA VAL A 86 7.61 -5.49 1.71
C VAL A 86 7.21 -4.62 2.89
N GLU A 87 6.35 -3.66 2.60
CA GLU A 87 5.72 -2.77 3.58
C GLU A 87 4.22 -3.04 3.63
N ILE A 88 3.69 -3.22 4.84
CA ILE A 88 2.26 -3.39 5.08
C ILE A 88 1.86 -2.38 6.15
N ASP A 89 1.17 -1.34 5.72
CA ASP A 89 0.59 -0.36 6.61
C ASP A 89 -0.81 -0.76 7.04
N TYR A 90 -1.10 -0.58 8.32
CA TYR A 90 -2.43 -0.79 8.87
C TYR A 90 -2.98 0.53 9.37
N PHE A 91 -4.18 0.88 8.91
CA PHE A 91 -4.84 2.11 9.29
C PHE A 91 -6.24 1.83 9.80
N GLN A 92 -6.63 2.51 10.88
CA GLN A 92 -8.03 2.61 11.27
C GLN A 92 -8.79 3.48 10.26
N GLU A 93 -10.04 3.13 9.96
CA GLU A 93 -10.91 3.84 9.01
C GLU A 93 -10.95 5.34 9.26
N SER A 94 -11.23 5.75 10.50
CA SER A 94 -11.35 7.17 10.87
C SER A 94 -10.05 7.93 10.64
N LYS A 95 -8.91 7.34 11.01
CA LYS A 95 -7.58 7.95 10.80
C LYS A 95 -7.28 8.08 9.31
N PHE A 96 -7.48 7.01 8.53
CA PHE A 96 -7.15 7.03 7.10
C PHE A 96 -8.02 8.00 6.30
N LEU A 97 -9.34 8.01 6.55
CA LEU A 97 -10.25 8.99 5.93
C LEU A 97 -9.96 10.41 6.42
N GLY A 98 -9.55 10.57 7.68
CA GLY A 98 -9.09 11.84 8.24
C GLY A 98 -7.86 12.38 7.50
N GLU A 99 -6.84 11.55 7.28
CA GLU A 99 -5.66 11.93 6.48
C GLU A 99 -6.04 12.24 5.02
N ALA A 100 -6.91 11.43 4.41
CA ALA A 100 -7.41 11.69 3.06
C ALA A 100 -8.24 12.98 2.96
N ALA A 101 -8.79 13.48 4.07
CA ALA A 101 -9.50 14.75 4.15
C ALA A 101 -8.60 15.93 4.50
N LYS A 102 -7.37 15.72 4.98
CA LYS A 102 -6.47 16.81 5.37
C LYS A 102 -6.04 17.62 4.15
N LYS A 103 -6.22 18.93 4.29
CA LYS A 103 -5.73 19.94 3.37
C LYS A 103 -4.35 20.38 3.82
N GLY A 104 -3.46 20.66 2.88
CA GLY A 104 -2.16 21.22 3.23
C GLY A 104 -1.12 21.03 2.15
N ARG A 105 0.06 21.61 2.42
CA ARG A 105 1.17 21.65 1.49
C ARG A 105 1.57 20.26 0.99
N ASP A 106 1.44 19.21 1.80
CA ASP A 106 1.87 17.86 1.42
C ASP A 106 0.80 17.04 0.70
N TRP A 107 -0.39 17.60 0.42
CA TRP A 107 -1.47 16.89 -0.29
C TRP A 107 -1.00 16.30 -1.62
N HIS A 108 -0.18 17.04 -2.38
CA HIS A 108 0.34 16.57 -3.66
C HIS A 108 1.29 15.37 -3.54
N LEU A 109 1.92 15.17 -2.37
CA LEU A 109 2.76 14.01 -2.08
C LEU A 109 1.90 12.84 -1.55
N GLY A 110 1.02 13.10 -0.58
CA GLY A 110 0.22 12.06 0.08
C GLY A 110 -0.94 11.52 -0.75
N ALA A 111 -1.51 12.33 -1.66
CA ALA A 111 -2.69 11.95 -2.43
C ALA A 111 -2.48 10.77 -3.37
N ASP A 112 -1.23 10.44 -3.72
CA ASP A 112 -0.90 9.30 -4.57
C ASP A 112 -1.40 7.98 -3.96
N GLN A 113 -1.22 7.78 -2.65
CA GLN A 113 -1.67 6.59 -1.94
C GLN A 113 -3.20 6.42 -2.00
N PHE A 114 -3.94 7.53 -1.99
CA PHE A 114 -5.40 7.49 -2.04
C PHE A 114 -5.93 7.29 -3.47
N ARG A 115 -5.24 7.81 -4.49
CA ARG A 115 -5.69 7.79 -5.90
C ARG A 115 -5.24 6.55 -6.67
N ASN A 116 -3.98 6.16 -6.52
CA ASN A 116 -3.35 5.14 -7.35
C ASN A 116 -3.19 3.84 -6.57
N ARG A 117 -4.02 2.85 -6.89
CA ARG A 117 -4.08 1.59 -6.16
C ARG A 117 -4.47 0.40 -7.03
N ILE A 118 -3.93 -0.76 -6.72
CA ILE A 118 -4.46 -2.05 -7.16
C ILE A 118 -5.27 -2.62 -6.00
N VAL A 119 -6.58 -2.73 -6.18
CA VAL A 119 -7.49 -3.26 -5.17
C VAL A 119 -7.32 -4.77 -5.06
N LEU A 120 -6.97 -5.25 -3.87
CA LEU A 120 -6.86 -6.68 -3.57
C LEU A 120 -8.09 -7.21 -2.84
N PHE A 121 -8.74 -6.35 -2.04
CA PHE A 121 -9.97 -6.67 -1.31
C PHE A 121 -10.70 -5.37 -0.91
N GLU A 122 -12.02 -5.43 -0.88
CA GLU A 122 -12.87 -4.39 -0.28
C GLU A 122 -14.13 -4.99 0.35
N ARG A 123 -14.68 -4.25 1.32
CA ARG A 123 -15.97 -4.52 1.95
C ARG A 123 -16.83 -3.25 1.95
N ASP A 124 -18.14 -3.41 1.81
CA ASP A 124 -19.16 -2.36 1.98
C ASP A 124 -18.90 -1.07 1.20
N ASN A 125 -18.35 -1.19 -0.02
CA ASN A 125 -18.00 -0.05 -0.88
C ASN A 125 -17.13 0.99 -0.16
N TRP A 126 -16.20 0.52 0.69
CA TRP A 126 -15.33 1.41 1.46
C TRP A 126 -14.49 2.32 0.57
N LEU A 127 -14.00 1.83 -0.57
CA LEU A 127 -13.25 2.65 -1.54
C LEU A 127 -14.10 3.76 -2.15
N GLY A 128 -15.41 3.54 -2.36
CA GLY A 128 -16.32 4.59 -2.78
C GLY A 128 -16.50 5.69 -1.72
N LYS A 129 -16.34 5.39 -0.43
CA LYS A 129 -16.28 6.42 0.63
C LYS A 129 -14.99 7.23 0.52
N LEU A 130 -13.85 6.56 0.36
CA LEU A 130 -12.55 7.21 0.17
C LEU A 130 -12.55 8.14 -1.05
N GLU A 131 -13.07 7.69 -2.18
CA GLU A 131 -13.15 8.49 -3.41
C GLU A 131 -13.96 9.77 -3.24
N LYS A 132 -15.05 9.73 -2.47
CA LYS A 132 -15.84 10.94 -2.16
C LYS A 132 -15.03 11.94 -1.34
N VAL A 133 -14.23 11.46 -0.38
CA VAL A 133 -13.36 12.32 0.44
C VAL A 133 -12.27 12.96 -0.44
N VAL A 134 -11.57 12.15 -1.24
CA VAL A 134 -10.50 12.61 -2.14
C VAL A 134 -11.03 13.60 -3.19
N ALA A 135 -12.18 13.31 -3.81
CA ALA A 135 -12.80 14.21 -4.79
C ALA A 135 -13.25 15.54 -4.17
N GLY A 136 -13.57 15.56 -2.87
CA GLY A 136 -13.83 16.77 -2.11
C GLY A 136 -12.61 17.70 -2.10
N ASN A 137 -11.41 17.15 -1.89
CA ASN A 137 -10.16 17.90 -1.91
C ASN A 137 -9.72 18.33 -3.31
N ASP A 138 -9.99 17.52 -4.35
CA ASP A 138 -9.56 17.83 -5.73
C ASP A 138 -10.31 19.03 -6.34
N ARG A 139 -11.51 19.31 -5.84
CA ARG A 139 -12.33 20.44 -6.29
C ARG A 139 -12.01 21.73 -5.53
N MET A 140 -11.06 21.69 -4.61
CA MET A 140 -10.74 22.84 -3.78
C MET A 140 -9.81 23.81 -4.49
N ASP A 141 -10.12 25.09 -4.27
CA ASP A 141 -9.22 26.19 -4.59
C ASP A 141 -8.15 26.28 -3.49
N PHE A 142 -6.91 25.91 -3.82
CA PHE A 142 -5.76 25.96 -2.90
C PHE A 142 -5.22 27.38 -2.68
N THR A 143 -5.96 28.42 -3.14
CA THR A 143 -5.52 29.82 -3.08
C THR A 143 -5.24 30.27 -1.64
N GLU A 144 -6.02 29.86 -0.64
CA GLU A 144 -5.81 30.26 0.77
C GLU A 144 -4.56 29.59 1.38
N GLU A 145 -4.34 28.29 1.12
CA GLU A 145 -3.16 27.57 1.60
C GLU A 145 -1.85 28.06 0.94
N LEU A 146 -1.93 28.53 -0.31
CA LEU A 146 -0.80 29.14 -1.01
C LEU A 146 -0.55 30.60 -0.55
N GLN A 147 -1.56 31.32 -0.07
CA GLN A 147 -1.43 32.72 0.37
C GLN A 147 -0.80 32.88 1.77
N MET A 148 -0.83 31.85 2.62
CA MET A 148 -0.08 31.84 3.89
C MET A 148 1.46 31.80 3.71
N LEU A 149 1.97 31.90 2.47
CA LEU A 149 3.38 32.03 2.11
C LEU A 149 3.87 33.50 2.03
N ARG A 150 3.08 34.47 2.49
CA ARG A 150 3.49 35.89 2.57
C ARG A 150 3.80 36.33 3.99
#